data_AF-A0A645AVV7-F1
#
_entry.id   AF-A0A645AVV7-F1
#
_cell.length_a   1.000
_cell.length_b   1.000
_cell.length_c   1.000
_cell.angle_alpha   90.00
_cell.angle_beta   90.00
_cell.angle_gamma   90.00
#
_symmetry.space_group_name_H-M   'P 1'
#
loop_
_entity.id
_entity.type
_entity.pdbx_description
1 polymer ?
#
loop_
_entity_poly.entity_id
_entity_poly.type
_entity_poly.pdbx_seq_one_letter_code
_entity_poly.pdbx_strand_id
1 'polypeptide(L)'
;MEPCDYHKDIHPVVNPETGQQEFQDCHHPLARKDGKVILSRHLMSVSLGRWLRSFEIVIYKDGNPQNLTIENLVLTTLGKLSHDPDHKAVILICPYCGEPFKVTLSHKNRRIYHNDSCRRLADRKFIIDPEELRQLVWEIPTTQIAALYGVSDKAVEKRCRALGIPKPPRGYWTRLDRIKGSPEEEA
;
A
#
# COMPACT_ATOMS: atom_id res chain seq x y z
N MET A 1 46.01 9.85 -8.42
CA MET A 1 45.40 10.89 -7.56
C MET A 1 44.36 10.21 -6.71
N GLU A 2 44.58 10.15 -5.41
CA GLU A 2 43.59 9.65 -4.46
C GLU A 2 42.58 10.75 -4.13
N PRO A 3 41.36 10.42 -3.64
CA PRO A 3 40.38 11.45 -3.29
C PRO A 3 40.87 12.47 -2.26
N CYS A 4 41.71 12.05 -1.32
CA CYS A 4 42.27 12.94 -0.29
C CYS A 4 43.26 13.98 -0.84
N ASP A 5 43.85 13.73 -2.01
CA ASP A 5 44.78 14.65 -2.67
C ASP A 5 44.05 15.72 -3.50
N TYR A 6 42.72 15.63 -3.58
CA TYR A 6 41.91 16.57 -4.36
C TYR A 6 41.69 17.86 -3.55
N HIS A 7 42.59 18.83 -3.74
CA HIS A 7 42.57 20.13 -3.05
C HIS A 7 42.05 21.29 -3.91
N LYS A 8 41.44 21.02 -5.07
CA LYS A 8 40.88 22.10 -5.91
C LYS A 8 39.65 22.69 -5.22
N ASP A 9 39.50 24.01 -5.33
CA ASP A 9 38.29 24.70 -4.87
C ASP A 9 37.07 24.23 -5.66
N ILE A 10 36.03 23.80 -4.94
CA ILE A 10 34.80 23.29 -5.51
C ILE A 10 33.71 24.37 -5.36
N HIS A 11 33.20 24.85 -6.49
CA HIS A 11 32.05 25.75 -6.55
C HIS A 11 30.84 24.98 -7.11
N PRO A 12 30.01 24.37 -6.25
CA PRO A 12 28.86 23.61 -6.71
C PRO A 12 27.73 24.53 -7.19
N VAL A 13 27.06 24.09 -8.25
CA VAL A 13 25.86 24.68 -8.81
C VAL A 13 24.74 23.64 -8.77
N VAL A 14 23.54 24.08 -8.43
CA VAL A 14 22.36 23.22 -8.44
C VAL A 14 21.87 23.02 -9.87
N ASN A 15 21.76 21.77 -10.30
CA ASN A 15 21.13 21.41 -11.55
C ASN A 15 19.60 21.61 -11.44
N PRO A 16 18.97 22.47 -12.27
CA PRO A 16 17.56 22.80 -12.15
C PRO A 16 16.61 21.63 -12.48
N GLU A 17 17.06 20.65 -13.28
CA GLU A 17 16.23 19.50 -13.67
C GLU A 17 16.22 18.42 -12.60
N THR A 18 17.38 18.16 -11.97
CA THR A 18 17.56 17.04 -11.03
C THR A 18 17.62 17.48 -9.57
N GLY A 19 17.83 18.77 -9.32
CA GLY A 19 18.10 19.33 -7.98
C GLY A 19 19.47 18.94 -7.41
N GLN A 20 20.30 18.19 -8.15
CA GLN A 20 21.61 17.75 -7.68
C GLN A 20 22.64 18.86 -7.74
N GLN A 21 23.54 18.91 -6.75
CA GLN A 21 24.70 19.79 -6.79
C GLN A 21 25.81 19.18 -7.66
N GLU A 22 26.28 19.94 -8.63
CA GLU A 22 27.31 19.57 -9.60
C GLU A 22 28.39 20.65 -9.67
N PHE A 23 29.63 20.29 -10.02
CA PHE A 23 30.69 21.24 -10.32
C PHE A 23 31.41 20.87 -11.61
N GLN A 24 32.11 21.84 -12.21
CA GLN A 24 32.81 21.66 -13.49
C GLN A 24 34.29 21.34 -13.25
N ASP A 25 34.74 20.15 -13.64
CA ASP A 25 36.16 19.79 -13.78
C ASP A 25 36.30 18.63 -14.76
N CYS A 26 36.76 18.91 -15.98
CA CYS A 26 36.93 17.90 -17.03
C CYS A 26 38.06 16.89 -16.75
N HIS A 27 38.97 17.18 -15.83
CA HIS A 27 40.06 16.27 -15.45
C HIS A 27 39.74 15.47 -14.18
N HIS A 28 38.56 15.67 -13.57
CA HIS A 28 38.20 14.95 -12.36
C HIS A 28 37.95 13.45 -12.66
N PRO A 29 38.42 12.51 -11.81
CA PRO A 29 38.25 11.07 -12.07
C PRO A 29 36.80 10.58 -12.23
N LEU A 30 35.86 11.32 -11.63
CA LEU A 30 34.40 11.09 -11.75
C LEU A 30 33.70 12.01 -12.75
N ALA A 31 34.44 12.76 -13.58
CA ALA A 31 33.87 13.65 -14.57
C ALA A 31 33.06 12.87 -15.62
N ARG A 32 31.89 13.41 -15.95
CA ARG A 32 31.11 12.99 -17.12
C ARG A 32 31.75 13.53 -18.41
N LYS A 33 31.20 13.14 -19.57
CA LYS A 33 31.70 13.57 -20.89
C LYS A 33 31.67 15.09 -21.10
N ASP A 34 30.75 15.78 -20.44
CA ASP A 34 30.61 17.25 -20.42
C ASP A 34 31.51 17.93 -19.37
N GLY A 35 32.33 17.15 -18.65
CA GLY A 35 33.23 17.64 -17.61
C GLY A 35 32.55 17.96 -16.28
N LYS A 36 31.26 17.65 -16.13
CA LYS A 36 30.54 17.85 -14.87
C LYS A 36 30.76 16.69 -13.91
N VAL A 37 30.79 17.00 -12.62
CA VAL A 37 30.96 16.05 -11.52
C VAL A 37 29.82 16.25 -10.53
N ILE A 38 29.13 15.16 -10.19
CA ILE A 38 28.09 15.19 -9.15
C ILE A 38 28.76 15.26 -7.78
N LEU A 39 28.45 16.29 -7.00
CA LEU A 39 29.13 16.57 -5.73
C LEU A 39 28.95 15.44 -4.71
N SER A 40 27.76 14.83 -4.62
CA SER A 40 27.51 13.70 -3.71
C SER A 40 28.41 12.49 -3.99
N ARG A 41 28.75 12.24 -5.27
CA ARG A 41 29.70 11.18 -5.64
C ARG A 41 31.14 11.52 -5.22
N HIS A 42 31.52 12.78 -5.35
CA HIS A 42 32.83 13.26 -4.91
C HIS A 42 32.96 13.12 -3.39
N LEU A 43 32.01 13.66 -2.61
CA LEU A 43 32.02 13.59 -1.14
C LEU A 43 32.00 12.15 -0.63
N MET A 44 31.20 11.27 -1.24
CA MET A 44 31.20 9.84 -0.89
C MET A 44 32.56 9.19 -1.21
N SER A 45 33.21 9.55 -2.32
CA SER A 45 34.55 9.03 -2.66
C SER A 45 35.62 9.47 -1.65
N VAL A 46 35.57 10.74 -1.24
CA VAL A 46 36.46 11.30 -0.21
C VAL A 46 36.25 10.58 1.12
N SER A 47 35.00 10.39 1.54
CA SER A 47 34.68 9.66 2.78
C SER A 47 35.13 8.20 2.77
N LEU A 48 35.16 7.55 1.59
CA LEU A 48 35.60 6.16 1.44
C LEU A 48 37.11 6.02 1.20
N GLY A 49 37.82 7.13 0.95
CA GLY A 49 39.24 7.11 0.57
C GLY A 49 39.51 6.51 -0.82
N ARG A 50 38.49 6.30 -1.66
CA ARG A 50 38.63 5.79 -3.04
C ARG A 50 37.61 6.39 -3.98
N TRP A 51 37.95 6.51 -5.26
CA TRP A 51 37.00 6.93 -6.28
C TRP A 51 35.89 5.88 -6.48
N LEU A 52 34.64 6.34 -6.54
CA LEU A 52 33.50 5.50 -6.86
C LEU A 52 33.58 4.93 -8.27
N ARG A 53 33.17 3.67 -8.43
CA ARG A 53 33.06 3.01 -9.73
C ARG A 53 31.84 3.52 -10.50
N SER A 54 31.81 3.23 -11.81
CA SER A 54 30.72 3.66 -12.70
C SER A 54 29.37 3.04 -12.35
N PHE A 55 29.33 1.82 -11.81
CA PHE A 55 28.10 1.11 -11.41
C PHE A 55 27.64 1.41 -9.98
N GLU A 56 28.49 2.05 -9.18
CA GLU A 56 28.15 2.48 -7.83
C GLU A 56 27.37 3.79 -7.90
N ILE A 57 26.26 3.86 -7.17
CA ILE A 57 25.37 5.02 -7.15
C ILE A 57 25.22 5.53 -5.72
N VAL A 58 25.08 6.85 -5.59
CA VAL A 58 24.80 7.51 -4.31
C VAL A 58 23.34 7.91 -4.31
N ILE A 59 22.60 7.47 -3.30
CA ILE A 59 21.22 7.87 -3.06
C ILE A 59 21.13 8.71 -1.77
N TYR A 60 20.07 9.49 -1.65
CA TYR A 60 19.79 10.36 -0.52
C TYR A 60 18.69 9.72 0.34
N LYS A 61 18.94 9.47 1.62
CA LYS A 61 17.97 8.80 2.52
C LYS A 61 16.67 9.58 2.62
N ASP A 62 16.78 10.91 2.74
CA ASP A 62 15.65 11.83 2.82
C ASP A 62 15.04 12.19 1.45
N GLY A 63 15.64 11.73 0.35
CA GLY A 63 15.24 12.10 -1.00
C GLY A 63 15.56 13.55 -1.39
N ASN A 64 16.24 14.31 -0.54
CA ASN A 64 16.62 15.70 -0.80
C ASN A 64 18.06 15.78 -1.35
N PRO A 65 18.24 16.10 -2.64
CA PRO A 65 19.57 16.16 -3.26
C PRO A 65 20.46 17.30 -2.76
N GLN A 66 19.91 18.23 -1.96
CA GLN A 66 20.65 19.32 -1.33
C GLN A 66 21.27 18.93 0.02
N ASN A 67 20.77 17.88 0.68
CA ASN A 67 21.31 17.42 1.94
C ASN A 67 22.50 16.48 1.70
N LEU A 68 23.70 17.06 1.64
CA LEU A 68 24.96 16.37 1.36
C LEU A 68 25.68 15.85 2.61
N THR A 69 25.02 15.83 3.78
CA THR A 69 25.60 15.23 4.98
C THR A 69 25.92 13.76 4.71
N ILE A 70 27.10 13.30 5.14
CA ILE A 70 27.54 11.93 4.84
C ILE A 70 26.57 10.87 5.37
N GLU A 71 25.90 11.16 6.49
CA GLU A 71 24.88 10.31 7.08
C GLU A 71 23.62 10.17 6.21
N ASN A 72 23.31 11.18 5.39
CA ASN A 72 22.20 11.15 4.44
C ASN A 72 22.55 10.45 3.12
N LEU A 73 23.84 10.30 2.80
CA LEU A 73 24.30 9.64 1.59
C LEU A 73 24.43 8.13 1.79
N VAL A 74 23.90 7.35 0.86
CA VAL A 74 24.02 5.88 0.87
C VAL A 74 24.61 5.41 -0.44
N LEU A 75 25.68 4.61 -0.32
CA LEU A 75 26.28 3.93 -1.45
C LEU A 75 25.51 2.63 -1.75
N THR A 76 25.05 2.48 -2.99
CA THR A 76 24.37 1.26 -3.44
C THR A 76 24.70 0.97 -4.91
N THR A 77 24.06 -0.03 -5.50
CA THR A 77 24.15 -0.35 -6.93
C THR A 77 22.75 -0.41 -7.52
N LEU A 78 22.63 -0.30 -8.84
CA LEU A 78 21.32 -0.36 -9.51
C LEU A 78 20.58 -1.67 -9.21
N GLY A 79 21.29 -2.80 -9.16
CA GLY A 79 20.69 -4.10 -8.85
C GLY A 79 20.19 -4.20 -7.40
N LYS A 80 20.97 -3.71 -6.42
CA LYS A 80 20.52 -3.65 -5.02
C LYS A 80 19.31 -2.73 -4.88
N LEU A 81 19.34 -1.58 -5.57
CA LEU A 81 18.27 -0.59 -5.55
C LEU A 81 16.97 -1.10 -6.21
N SER A 82 17.06 -1.88 -7.29
CA SER A 82 15.89 -2.45 -7.96
C SER A 82 15.18 -3.53 -7.13
N HIS A 83 15.92 -4.19 -6.23
CA HIS A 83 15.38 -5.20 -5.32
C HIS A 83 15.00 -4.64 -3.95
N ASP A 84 15.24 -3.35 -3.71
CA ASP A 84 14.85 -2.69 -2.48
C ASP A 84 13.34 -2.42 -2.50
N PRO A 85 12.55 -3.06 -1.61
CA PRO A 85 11.10 -2.89 -1.59
C PRO A 85 10.67 -1.50 -1.12
N ASP A 86 11.52 -0.78 -0.40
CA ASP A 86 11.25 0.57 0.07
C ASP A 86 11.66 1.62 -0.96
N HIS A 87 12.53 1.28 -1.92
CA HIS A 87 12.90 2.20 -2.99
C HIS A 87 11.69 2.53 -3.86
N LYS A 88 11.27 3.81 -3.81
CA LYS A 88 10.05 4.33 -4.46
C LYS A 88 8.76 3.67 -3.95
N ALA A 89 8.73 3.18 -2.71
CA ALA A 89 7.48 2.84 -2.07
C ALA A 89 6.66 4.12 -1.83
N VAL A 90 5.34 4.00 -1.96
CA VAL A 90 4.37 5.03 -1.57
C VAL A 90 3.43 4.43 -0.53
N ILE A 91 3.01 5.25 0.41
CA ILE A 91 2.04 4.87 1.43
C ILE A 91 0.64 5.19 0.90
N LEU A 92 -0.24 4.20 0.92
CA LEU A 92 -1.67 4.35 0.65
C LEU A 92 -2.46 4.10 1.92
N ILE A 93 -3.68 4.61 1.98
CA ILE A 93 -4.62 4.39 3.09
C ILE A 93 -5.71 3.43 2.62
N CYS A 94 -5.94 2.36 3.37
CA CYS A 94 -7.00 1.41 3.05
C CYS A 94 -8.38 2.06 3.27
N PRO A 95 -9.25 2.18 2.27
CA PRO A 95 -10.54 2.87 2.43
C PRO A 95 -11.54 2.09 3.30
N TYR A 96 -11.29 0.79 3.54
CA TYR A 96 -12.18 -0.04 4.36
C TYR A 96 -11.89 0.08 5.87
N CYS A 97 -10.62 0.12 6.27
CA CYS A 97 -10.23 0.07 7.68
C CYS A 97 -9.38 1.27 8.14
N GLY A 98 -8.93 2.13 7.23
CA GLY A 98 -8.07 3.29 7.55
C GLY A 98 -6.58 2.98 7.75
N GLU A 99 -6.17 1.71 7.76
CA GLU A 99 -4.76 1.34 7.97
C GLU A 99 -3.86 1.80 6.81
N PRO A 100 -2.71 2.45 7.09
CA PRO A 100 -1.71 2.77 6.09
C PRO A 100 -0.97 1.51 5.63
N PHE A 101 -0.63 1.45 4.34
CA PHE A 101 0.13 0.34 3.79
C PHE A 101 1.05 0.77 2.65
N LYS A 102 2.22 0.12 2.57
CA LYS A 102 3.23 0.40 1.56
C LYS A 102 2.95 -0.35 0.26
N VAL A 103 3.13 0.34 -0.86
CA VAL A 103 3.10 -0.24 -2.21
C VAL A 103 4.22 0.34 -3.06
N THR A 104 4.72 -0.43 -4.03
CA THR A 104 5.62 0.12 -5.05
C THR A 104 4.86 1.11 -5.95
N LEU A 105 5.55 2.07 -6.56
CA LEU A 105 4.93 3.01 -7.52
C LEU A 105 4.11 2.30 -8.61
N SER A 106 4.57 1.15 -9.12
CA SER A 106 3.85 0.36 -10.13
C SER A 106 2.48 -0.13 -9.64
N HIS A 107 2.29 -0.27 -8.33
CA HIS A 107 1.05 -0.71 -7.71
C HIS A 107 0.20 0.45 -7.16
N LYS A 108 0.69 1.70 -7.20
CA LYS A 108 -0.01 2.89 -6.67
C LYS A 108 -1.47 2.99 -7.15
N ASN A 109 -1.71 2.72 -8.44
CA ASN A 109 -3.04 2.82 -9.05
C ASN A 109 -3.79 1.47 -9.12
N ARG A 110 -3.13 0.35 -8.79
CA ARG A 110 -3.72 -1.00 -8.89
C ARG A 110 -4.20 -1.54 -7.55
N ARG A 111 -3.57 -1.10 -6.45
CA ARG A 111 -3.84 -1.63 -5.12
C ARG A 111 -4.60 -0.61 -4.28
N ILE A 112 -5.85 -0.94 -3.96
CA ILE A 112 -6.76 -0.08 -3.18
C ILE A 112 -6.77 -0.48 -1.71
N TYR A 113 -6.76 -1.79 -1.42
CA TYR A 113 -6.84 -2.34 -0.08
C TYR A 113 -5.51 -2.91 0.38
N HIS A 114 -5.24 -2.83 1.69
CA HIS A 114 -3.98 -3.34 2.25
C HIS A 114 -3.89 -4.87 2.18
N ASN A 115 -5.02 -5.58 2.21
CA ASN A 115 -5.09 -7.02 2.02
C ASN A 115 -6.39 -7.45 1.34
N ASP A 116 -6.43 -8.73 1.00
CA ASP A 116 -7.57 -9.38 0.36
C ASP A 116 -8.79 -9.47 1.29
N SER A 117 -8.58 -9.53 2.61
CA SER A 117 -9.67 -9.50 3.58
C SER A 117 -10.47 -8.19 3.49
N CYS A 118 -9.80 -7.04 3.47
CA CYS A 118 -10.44 -5.73 3.33
C CYS A 118 -11.13 -5.55 1.98
N ARG A 119 -10.51 -6.03 0.90
CA ARG A 119 -11.16 -6.06 -0.42
C ARG A 119 -12.48 -6.81 -0.37
N ARG A 120 -12.45 -8.07 0.11
CA ARG A 120 -13.66 -8.90 0.23
C ARG A 120 -14.71 -8.30 1.14
N LEU A 121 -14.30 -7.59 2.18
CA LEU A 121 -15.22 -6.92 3.11
C LEU A 121 -15.88 -5.71 2.46
N ALA A 122 -15.12 -4.90 1.72
CA ALA A 122 -15.64 -3.76 0.98
C ALA A 122 -16.59 -4.18 -0.16
N ASP A 123 -16.35 -5.32 -0.81
CA ASP A 123 -17.20 -5.85 -1.87
C ASP A 123 -18.51 -6.50 -1.37
N ARG A 124 -18.77 -6.53 -0.04
CA ARG A 124 -19.97 -7.16 0.50
C ARG A 124 -21.22 -6.36 0.15
N LYS A 125 -22.16 -7.02 -0.53
CA LYS A 125 -23.48 -6.47 -0.86
C LYS A 125 -24.47 -6.48 0.31
N PHE A 126 -24.34 -7.45 1.22
CA PHE A 126 -25.25 -7.61 2.36
C PHE A 126 -24.61 -7.05 3.63
N ILE A 127 -24.91 -5.79 3.91
CA ILE A 127 -24.50 -5.08 5.11
C ILE A 127 -25.77 -4.77 5.89
N ILE A 128 -25.90 -5.40 7.05
CA ILE A 128 -27.02 -5.25 7.97
C ILE A 128 -26.46 -5.25 9.39
N ASP A 129 -27.12 -4.50 10.28
CA ASP A 129 -26.82 -4.50 11.70
C ASP A 129 -27.04 -5.91 12.30
N PRO A 130 -26.15 -6.40 13.20
CA PRO A 130 -26.31 -7.72 13.80
C PRO A 130 -27.60 -7.89 14.62
N GLU A 131 -28.12 -6.84 15.25
CA GLU A 131 -29.35 -6.92 16.04
C GLU A 131 -30.57 -6.94 15.12
N GLU A 132 -30.58 -6.10 14.09
CA GLU A 132 -31.64 -6.11 13.07
C GLU A 132 -31.72 -7.48 12.38
N LEU A 133 -30.57 -8.05 12.00
CA LEU A 133 -30.55 -9.39 11.40
C LEU A 133 -31.07 -10.45 12.37
N ARG A 134 -30.81 -10.32 13.67
CA ARG A 134 -31.32 -11.24 14.69
C ARG A 134 -32.82 -11.18 14.78
N GLN A 135 -33.43 -10.00 14.75
CA GLN A 135 -34.88 -9.85 14.78
C GLN A 135 -35.50 -10.43 13.49
N LEU A 136 -35.01 -10.00 12.32
CA LEU A 136 -35.57 -10.39 11.03
C LEU A 136 -35.61 -11.89 10.80
N VAL A 137 -34.58 -12.64 11.21
CA VAL A 137 -34.55 -14.11 11.01
C VAL A 137 -35.58 -14.87 11.84
N TRP A 138 -36.13 -14.25 12.89
CA TRP A 138 -37.22 -14.79 13.70
C TRP A 138 -38.59 -14.23 13.35
N GLU A 139 -38.65 -13.17 12.54
CA GLU A 139 -39.91 -12.56 12.06
C GLU A 139 -40.32 -13.08 10.67
N ILE A 140 -39.37 -13.28 9.76
CA ILE A 140 -39.64 -13.70 8.39
C ILE A 140 -38.64 -14.77 7.89
N PRO A 141 -39.03 -15.62 6.92
CA PRO A 141 -38.14 -16.58 6.30
C PRO A 141 -36.92 -15.92 5.64
N THR A 142 -35.77 -16.58 5.69
CA THR A 142 -34.51 -16.07 5.11
C THR A 142 -34.60 -15.83 3.60
N THR A 143 -35.49 -16.52 2.89
CA THR A 143 -35.81 -16.27 1.48
C THR A 143 -36.46 -14.91 1.25
N GLN A 144 -37.31 -14.44 2.18
CA GLN A 144 -37.92 -13.11 2.11
C GLN A 144 -36.90 -12.03 2.47
N ILE A 145 -36.07 -12.25 3.50
CA ILE A 145 -34.96 -11.35 3.84
C ILE A 145 -34.03 -11.19 2.64
N ALA A 146 -33.68 -12.30 1.98
CA ALA A 146 -32.83 -12.29 0.80
C ALA A 146 -33.42 -11.44 -0.33
N ALA A 147 -34.73 -11.55 -0.59
CA ALA A 147 -35.42 -10.74 -1.58
C ALA A 147 -35.42 -9.25 -1.23
N LEU A 148 -35.68 -8.87 0.03
CA LEU A 148 -35.67 -7.48 0.50
C LEU A 148 -34.31 -6.81 0.27
N TYR A 149 -33.22 -7.55 0.50
CA TYR A 149 -31.86 -7.04 0.39
C TYR A 149 -31.19 -7.30 -0.97
N GLY A 150 -31.91 -7.88 -1.94
CA GLY A 150 -31.39 -8.18 -3.28
C GLY A 150 -30.22 -9.18 -3.28
N VAL A 151 -30.21 -10.11 -2.31
CA VAL A 151 -29.16 -11.12 -2.15
C VAL A 151 -29.72 -12.53 -2.21
N SER A 152 -28.84 -13.55 -2.14
CA SER A 152 -29.28 -14.95 -2.05
C SER A 152 -29.54 -15.35 -0.60
N ASP A 153 -30.43 -16.33 -0.39
CA ASP A 153 -30.68 -16.93 0.92
C ASP A 153 -29.38 -17.44 1.58
N LYS A 154 -28.48 -18.04 0.79
CA LYS A 154 -27.13 -18.42 1.25
C LYS A 154 -26.29 -17.24 1.74
N ALA A 155 -26.48 -16.04 1.21
CA ALA A 155 -25.76 -14.85 1.69
C ALA A 155 -26.26 -14.46 3.09
N VAL A 156 -27.57 -14.50 3.33
CA VAL A 156 -28.19 -14.29 4.65
C VAL A 156 -27.69 -15.34 5.64
N GLU A 157 -27.72 -16.61 5.26
CA GLU A 157 -27.21 -17.71 6.10
C GLU A 157 -25.72 -17.55 6.45
N LYS A 158 -24.87 -17.25 5.46
CA LYS A 158 -23.43 -17.01 5.69
C LYS A 158 -23.23 -15.84 6.65
N ARG A 159 -24.06 -14.79 6.58
CA ARG A 159 -24.00 -13.64 7.47
C ARG A 159 -24.40 -14.01 8.89
N CYS A 160 -25.51 -14.72 9.09
CA CYS A 160 -25.91 -15.23 10.41
C CYS A 160 -24.79 -16.07 11.04
N ARG A 161 -24.20 -17.00 10.27
CA ARG A 161 -23.09 -17.84 10.75
C ARG A 161 -21.85 -17.01 11.09
N ALA A 162 -21.50 -16.01 10.28
CA ALA A 162 -20.36 -15.15 10.54
C ALA A 162 -20.53 -14.26 11.77
N LEU A 163 -21.77 -13.91 12.13
CA LEU A 163 -22.12 -13.11 13.30
C LEU A 163 -22.53 -13.94 14.52
N GLY A 164 -22.55 -15.27 14.43
CA GLY A 164 -23.00 -16.16 15.51
C GLY A 164 -24.50 -16.05 15.83
N ILE A 165 -25.31 -15.56 14.90
CA ILE A 165 -26.76 -15.36 15.11
C ILE A 165 -27.49 -16.70 14.89
N PRO A 166 -28.20 -17.23 15.90
CA PRO A 166 -28.97 -18.46 15.76
C PRO A 166 -30.19 -18.21 14.86
N LYS A 167 -30.45 -19.16 13.97
CA LYS A 167 -31.62 -19.16 13.09
C LYS A 167 -32.68 -20.12 13.62
N PRO A 168 -33.97 -19.91 13.31
CA PRO A 168 -34.99 -20.92 13.55
C PRO A 168 -34.64 -22.25 12.86
N PRO A 169 -34.98 -23.40 13.49
CA PRO A 169 -34.60 -24.71 12.98
C PRO A 169 -35.27 -24.99 11.62
N ARG A 170 -34.69 -25.93 10.86
CA ARG A 170 -35.25 -26.35 9.57
C ARG A 170 -36.72 -26.78 9.75
N GLY A 171 -37.59 -26.27 8.89
CA GLY A 171 -39.03 -26.54 8.94
C GLY A 171 -39.82 -25.73 9.96
N TYR A 172 -39.19 -24.84 10.76
CA TYR A 172 -39.90 -23.93 11.68
C TYR A 172 -40.95 -23.10 10.93
N TRP A 173 -40.53 -22.40 9.88
CA TRP A 173 -41.41 -21.57 9.06
C TRP A 173 -42.47 -22.38 8.31
N THR A 174 -42.12 -23.56 7.79
CA THR A 174 -43.10 -24.46 7.14
C THR A 174 -44.17 -24.96 8.11
N ARG A 175 -43.81 -25.21 9.38
CA ARG A 175 -44.77 -25.60 10.42
C ARG A 175 -45.67 -24.42 10.78
N LEU A 176 -45.12 -23.23 10.92
CA LEU A 176 -45.88 -22.02 11.24
C LEU A 176 -46.89 -21.68 10.14
N ASP A 177 -46.48 -21.82 8.87
CA ASP A 177 -47.33 -21.60 7.70
C ASP A 177 -48.48 -22.61 7.64
N ARG A 178 -48.22 -23.88 7.97
CA ARG A 178 -49.27 -24.91 8.11
C ARG A 178 -50.29 -24.58 9.20
N ILE A 179 -49.85 -24.03 10.33
CA ILE A 179 -50.75 -23.64 11.44
C ILE A 179 -51.58 -22.41 11.06
N LYS A 180 -51.00 -21.46 10.32
CA LYS A 180 -51.73 -20.28 9.84
C LYS A 180 -52.70 -20.58 8.68
N GLY A 181 -52.46 -21.67 7.96
CA GLY A 181 -53.30 -22.12 6.84
C GLY A 181 -54.51 -22.98 7.23
N SER A 182 -54.66 -23.39 8.48
CA SER A 182 -55.91 -23.95 9.00
C SER A 182 -56.85 -22.81 9.42
N PRO A 183 -58.02 -22.62 8.77
CA PRO A 183 -59.00 -21.65 9.23
C PRO A 183 -59.48 -22.06 10.62
N GLU A 184 -59.62 -21.10 11.52
CA GLU A 184 -60.45 -21.24 12.71
C GLU A 184 -61.88 -21.54 12.24
N GLU A 185 -62.34 -22.78 12.41
CA GLU A 185 -63.76 -23.11 12.35
C GLU A 185 -64.45 -22.40 13.53
N GLU A 186 -65.44 -21.57 13.17
CA GLU A 186 -66.32 -20.79 14.05
C GLU A 186 -66.92 -21.63 15.19
N ALA A 187 -66.96 -21.04 16.39
CA ALA A 187 -67.90 -21.39 17.45
C ALA A 187 -68.32 -20.13 18.21
#